data_AF-A0ABD3P1S0-F1
#
_entry.id   AF-A0ABD3P1S0-F1
#
_cell.length_a   1.000
_cell.length_b   1.000
_cell.length_c   1.000
_cell.angle_alpha   90.00
_cell.angle_beta   90.00
_cell.angle_gamma   90.00
#
_symmetry.space_group_name_H-M   'P 1'
#
loop_
_entity.id
_entity.type
_entity.pdbx_description
1 polymer ?
#
loop_
_entity_poly.entity_id
_entity_poly.type
_entity_poly.pdbx_seq_one_letter_code
_entity_poly.pdbx_strand_id
1 'polypeptide(L)'
;MRSSSCHIIPTATFCQSSCFLCTPHTAHNGDHQAATMARSGLAKGANKGHITEARERVARPSRSKGRLGKRTALCREIAREVAGLAPYERRILDMIKTGGSSADKRVYKYAKRRLGSHKRALAKREDIKAVNSKMRAKQAGV
;
A
#
# COMPACT_ATOMS: atom_id res chain seq x y z
N MET A 1 -32.83 -41.40 -5.49
CA MET A 1 -31.91 -42.53 -5.21
C MET A 1 -30.78 -42.00 -4.35
N ARG A 2 -30.98 -42.05 -3.02
CA ARG A 2 -30.01 -41.69 -1.99
C ARG A 2 -29.96 -42.87 -1.02
N SER A 3 -28.80 -43.47 -0.89
CA SER A 3 -28.46 -44.54 0.06
C SER A 3 -26.94 -44.40 0.26
N SER A 4 -26.40 -43.80 1.31
CA SER A 4 -26.49 -44.12 2.75
C SER A 4 -26.14 -45.58 3.04
N SER A 5 -24.89 -45.82 3.49
CA SER A 5 -24.42 -46.81 4.48
C SER A 5 -22.88 -46.93 4.45
N CYS A 6 -22.16 -46.52 5.51
CA CYS A 6 -21.47 -47.39 6.50
C CYS A 6 -19.96 -47.59 6.15
N HIS A 7 -18.91 -47.55 6.99
CA HIS A 7 -18.63 -47.64 8.44
C HIS A 7 -17.27 -46.92 8.74
N ILE A 8 -17.04 -46.23 9.87
CA ILE A 8 -16.32 -46.63 11.14
C ILE A 8 -14.90 -47.22 10.84
N ILE A 9 -13.73 -46.78 11.37
CA ILE A 9 -13.19 -46.70 12.77
C ILE A 9 -11.91 -45.76 12.84
N PRO A 10 -11.16 -45.58 13.97
CA PRO A 10 -10.60 -44.29 14.44
C PRO A 10 -9.05 -44.31 14.64
N THR A 11 -8.52 -43.35 15.41
CA THR A 11 -7.20 -43.34 16.11
C THR A 11 -5.95 -42.85 15.35
N ALA A 12 -5.56 -41.61 15.67
CA ALA A 12 -4.18 -41.18 15.93
C ALA A 12 -4.28 -39.79 16.62
N THR A 13 -4.33 -39.70 17.95
CA THR A 13 -3.16 -39.48 18.82
C THR A 13 -1.97 -38.77 18.18
N PHE A 14 -1.61 -37.64 18.81
CA PHE A 14 -0.23 -37.17 19.02
C PHE A 14 0.41 -36.27 17.94
N CYS A 15 0.43 -34.96 18.21
CA CYS A 15 1.69 -34.22 18.40
C CYS A 15 1.37 -32.80 18.91
N GLN A 16 1.46 -32.61 20.23
CA GLN A 16 1.71 -31.30 20.81
C GLN A 16 3.16 -30.95 20.48
N SER A 17 3.39 -29.91 19.69
CA SER A 17 4.64 -29.18 19.78
C SER A 17 4.35 -27.70 19.51
N SER A 18 4.20 -27.00 20.62
CA SER A 18 4.81 -25.72 20.90
C SER A 18 5.70 -25.12 19.79
N CYS A 19 5.38 -23.85 19.52
CA CYS A 19 6.21 -22.84 18.87
C CYS A 19 6.36 -23.03 17.35
N PHE A 20 6.10 -22.05 16.49
CA PHE A 20 6.99 -20.91 16.26
C PHE A 20 6.27 -19.99 15.22
N LEU A 21 6.19 -18.69 15.50
CA LEU A 21 5.89 -17.57 14.58
C LEU A 21 4.47 -17.35 14.02
N CYS A 22 3.71 -16.50 14.71
CA CYS A 22 2.85 -15.52 14.05
C CYS A 22 3.09 -14.11 14.62
N THR A 23 4.23 -13.54 14.25
CA THR A 23 4.53 -12.10 14.30
C THR A 23 5.49 -11.79 13.16
N PRO A 24 5.56 -10.54 12.67
CA PRO A 24 4.53 -9.65 12.16
C PRO A 24 4.72 -9.50 10.63
N HIS A 25 3.79 -8.82 9.93
CA HIS A 25 4.05 -8.36 8.55
C HIS A 25 5.11 -7.24 8.60
N THR A 26 6.38 -7.64 8.68
CA THR A 26 7.54 -6.78 8.56
C THR A 26 7.49 -6.10 7.20
N ALA A 27 7.29 -4.79 7.21
CA ALA A 27 7.48 -3.97 6.04
C ALA A 27 8.92 -4.17 5.54
N HIS A 28 9.08 -4.87 4.42
CA HIS A 28 10.31 -4.86 3.67
C HIS A 28 10.52 -3.44 3.15
N ASN A 29 11.19 -2.62 3.95
CA ASN A 29 11.95 -1.51 3.42
C ASN A 29 13.05 -2.15 2.59
N GLY A 30 12.81 -2.25 1.28
CA GLY A 30 13.85 -2.55 0.33
C GLY A 30 14.84 -1.40 0.35
N ASP A 31 15.85 -1.52 1.19
CA ASP A 31 17.14 -0.92 0.90
C ASP A 31 17.56 -1.51 -0.44
N HIS A 32 17.28 -0.78 -1.51
CA HIS A 32 17.87 -1.02 -2.81
C HIS A 32 19.36 -0.72 -2.70
N GLN A 33 20.11 -1.61 -2.05
CA GLN A 33 21.48 -1.85 -2.45
C GLN A 33 21.37 -2.38 -3.87
N ALA A 34 21.40 -1.46 -4.83
CA ALA A 34 21.69 -1.82 -6.21
C ALA A 34 23.03 -2.53 -6.12
N ALA A 35 23.01 -3.86 -6.24
CA ALA A 35 24.19 -4.65 -6.46
C ALA A 35 24.84 -4.02 -7.71
N THR A 36 25.86 -3.22 -7.48
CA THR A 36 26.56 -2.51 -8.55
C THR A 36 27.31 -3.60 -9.29
N MET A 37 26.69 -4.15 -10.33
CA MET A 37 27.35 -5.08 -11.24
C MET A 37 28.67 -4.43 -11.65
N ALA A 38 29.78 -5.16 -11.49
CA ALA A 38 31.09 -4.65 -11.87
C ALA A 38 31.04 -4.15 -13.32
N ARG A 39 31.47 -2.91 -13.56
CA ARG A 39 31.46 -2.35 -14.91
C ARG A 39 32.46 -3.11 -15.76
N SER A 40 32.12 -3.43 -17.00
CA SER A 40 32.89 -4.32 -17.87
C SER A 40 34.01 -3.61 -18.66
N GLY A 41 34.24 -2.31 -18.43
CA GLY A 41 35.23 -1.53 -19.20
C GLY A 41 34.83 -1.26 -20.66
N LEU A 42 33.68 -1.76 -21.10
CA LEU A 42 33.17 -1.58 -22.46
C LEU A 42 32.51 -0.21 -22.63
N ALA A 43 32.60 0.36 -23.84
CA ALA A 43 31.99 1.66 -24.16
C ALA A 43 30.46 1.60 -24.36
N LYS A 44 29.91 0.43 -24.71
CA LYS A 44 28.47 0.19 -24.95
C LYS A 44 28.03 -1.09 -24.24
N GLY A 45 26.74 -1.22 -23.91
CA GLY A 45 26.18 -2.33 -23.12
C GLY A 45 25.54 -1.90 -21.79
N ALA A 46 24.98 -2.85 -21.04
CA ALA A 46 24.30 -2.60 -19.77
C ALA A 46 25.30 -2.21 -18.65
N ASN A 47 26.36 -3.00 -18.47
CA ASN A 47 27.42 -2.76 -17.47
C ASN A 47 28.60 -1.93 -18.03
N LYS A 48 28.33 -1.09 -19.02
CA LYS A 48 29.36 -0.25 -19.67
C LYS A 48 29.96 0.78 -18.70
N GLY A 49 31.14 1.25 -19.03
CA GLY A 49 31.84 2.30 -18.31
C GLY A 49 33.11 1.80 -17.63
N HIS A 50 33.86 2.74 -17.06
CA HIS A 50 35.14 2.45 -16.41
C HIS A 50 34.94 1.64 -15.12
N ILE A 51 35.81 0.64 -14.93
CA ILE A 51 35.84 -0.22 -13.75
C ILE A 51 36.17 0.66 -12.55
N THR A 52 35.17 0.98 -11.74
CA THR A 52 35.36 1.78 -10.51
C THR A 52 34.61 1.13 -9.37
N GLU A 53 35.24 1.04 -8.21
CA GLU A 53 34.59 0.64 -6.97
C GLU A 53 33.60 1.72 -6.51
N ALA A 54 32.32 1.37 -6.43
CA ALA A 54 31.27 2.29 -6.00
C ALA A 54 31.29 2.44 -4.47
N ARG A 55 31.65 3.62 -3.97
CA ARG A 55 31.56 3.94 -2.54
C ARG A 55 30.11 4.14 -2.11
N GLU A 56 29.73 3.54 -1.00
CA GLU A 56 28.47 3.86 -0.34
C GLU A 56 28.48 5.33 0.11
N ARG A 57 27.54 6.12 -0.43
CA ARG A 57 27.38 7.53 -0.05
C ARG A 57 26.18 7.64 0.88
N VAL A 58 26.38 8.28 2.03
CA VAL A 58 25.28 8.65 2.92
C VAL A 58 24.27 9.51 2.16
N ALA A 59 22.98 9.19 2.31
CA ALA A 59 21.92 9.93 1.64
C ALA A 59 21.89 11.38 2.14
N ARG A 60 21.96 12.33 1.21
CA ARG A 60 21.90 13.76 1.53
C ARG A 60 20.55 14.10 2.20
N PRO A 61 20.52 14.87 3.30
CA PRO A 61 19.28 15.23 3.99
C PRO A 61 18.24 15.89 3.08
N SER A 62 18.67 16.62 2.04
CA SER A 62 17.78 17.23 1.04
C SER A 62 16.89 16.22 0.30
N ARG A 63 17.34 14.96 0.15
CA ARG A 63 16.55 13.87 -0.47
C ARG A 63 15.42 13.37 0.42
N SER A 64 15.46 13.63 1.73
CA SER A 64 14.42 13.21 2.67
C SER A 64 13.26 14.22 2.79
N LYS A 65 13.30 15.33 2.05
CA LYS A 65 12.25 16.35 2.06
C LYS A 65 10.92 15.76 1.58
N GLY A 66 9.89 15.87 2.42
CA GLY A 66 8.53 15.37 2.12
C GLY A 66 8.16 14.04 2.81
N ARG A 67 9.10 13.40 3.51
CA ARG A 67 8.79 12.24 4.37
C ARG A 67 7.88 12.65 5.52
N LEU A 68 6.89 11.81 5.81
CA LEU A 68 5.93 12.05 6.90
C LEU A 68 6.61 11.80 8.26
N GLY A 69 6.60 12.81 9.13
CA GLY A 69 7.01 12.67 10.53
C GLY A 69 5.80 12.45 11.45
N LYS A 70 6.03 11.86 12.64
CA LYS A 70 4.98 11.53 13.64
C LYS A 70 4.11 12.76 13.97
N ARG A 71 4.74 13.89 14.34
CA ARG A 71 4.04 15.15 14.64
C ARG A 71 3.20 15.65 13.45
N THR A 72 3.74 15.63 12.24
CA THR A 72 3.01 16.11 11.05
C THR A 72 1.85 15.22 10.65
N ALA A 73 1.92 13.91 10.94
CA ALA A 73 0.80 13.00 10.72
C ALA A 73 -0.37 13.35 11.66
N LEU A 74 -0.09 13.51 12.95
CA LEU A 74 -1.09 13.90 13.96
C LEU A 74 -1.76 15.24 13.61
N CYS A 75 -0.97 16.28 13.27
CA CYS A 75 -1.55 17.57 12.87
C CYS A 75 -2.46 17.45 11.63
N ARG A 76 -2.11 16.57 10.67
CA ARG A 76 -2.94 16.34 9.46
C ARG A 76 -4.18 15.52 9.75
N GLU A 77 -4.20 14.71 10.79
CA GLU A 77 -5.40 13.99 11.25
C GLU A 77 -6.37 14.96 11.91
N ILE A 78 -5.89 15.77 12.86
CA ILE A 78 -6.69 16.82 13.53
C ILE A 78 -7.29 17.79 12.50
N ALA A 79 -6.51 18.25 11.52
CA ALA A 79 -7.01 19.16 10.49
C ALA A 79 -8.16 18.56 9.66
N ARG A 80 -8.15 17.24 9.40
CA ARG A 80 -9.23 16.58 8.66
C ARG A 80 -10.49 16.41 9.50
N GLU A 81 -10.35 16.26 10.82
CA GLU A 81 -11.48 16.19 11.74
C GLU A 81 -12.19 17.55 11.82
N VAL A 82 -11.44 18.65 11.91
CA VAL A 82 -12.00 20.01 12.04
C VAL A 82 -12.56 20.53 10.71
N ALA A 83 -11.80 20.45 9.62
CA ALA A 83 -12.21 21.05 8.33
C ALA A 83 -13.10 20.13 7.48
N GLY A 84 -13.11 18.83 7.77
CA GLY A 84 -13.83 17.83 6.99
C GLY A 84 -13.29 17.67 5.55
N LEU A 85 -14.11 17.09 4.68
CA LEU A 85 -13.79 16.84 3.26
C LEU A 85 -14.20 18.00 2.36
N ALA A 86 -13.40 18.25 1.32
CA ALA A 86 -13.72 19.22 0.28
C ALA A 86 -14.90 18.73 -0.61
N PRO A 87 -15.65 19.63 -1.29
CA PRO A 87 -16.86 19.26 -2.02
C PRO A 87 -16.61 18.27 -3.19
N TYR A 88 -15.42 18.28 -3.81
CA TYR A 88 -15.06 17.29 -4.82
C TYR A 88 -14.71 15.93 -4.23
N GLU A 89 -14.20 15.89 -2.99
CA GLU A 89 -13.85 14.66 -2.27
C GLU A 89 -15.12 13.97 -1.76
N ARG A 90 -16.11 14.74 -1.30
CA ARG A 90 -17.45 14.24 -0.94
C ARG A 90 -18.12 13.54 -2.12
N ARG A 91 -18.13 14.17 -3.31
CA ARG A 91 -18.69 13.55 -4.51
C ARG A 91 -17.97 12.26 -4.92
N ILE A 92 -16.65 12.17 -4.68
CA ILE A 92 -15.89 10.93 -4.93
C ILE A 92 -16.33 9.83 -3.96
N LEU A 93 -16.54 10.17 -2.68
CA LEU A 93 -17.06 9.25 -1.68
C LEU A 93 -18.45 8.73 -2.09
N ASP A 94 -19.34 9.59 -2.58
CA ASP A 94 -20.69 9.20 -3.01
C ASP A 94 -20.63 8.22 -4.19
N MET A 95 -19.77 8.49 -5.19
CA MET A 95 -19.55 7.57 -6.31
C MET A 95 -19.00 6.21 -5.87
N ILE A 96 -18.18 6.17 -4.82
CA ILE A 96 -17.66 4.93 -4.23
C ILE A 96 -18.76 4.18 -3.47
N LYS A 97 -19.63 4.90 -2.76
CA LYS A 97 -20.75 4.32 -1.98
C LYS A 97 -21.84 3.71 -2.85
N THR A 98 -22.21 4.36 -3.96
CA THR A 98 -23.22 3.84 -4.90
C THR A 98 -22.87 2.44 -5.40
N GLY A 99 -21.58 2.08 -5.42
CA GLY A 99 -21.13 0.74 -5.80
C GLY A 99 -21.33 0.43 -7.29
N GLY A 100 -20.70 -0.64 -7.76
CA GLY A 100 -20.82 -1.16 -9.13
C GLY A 100 -19.47 -1.43 -9.82
N SER A 101 -19.47 -2.29 -10.83
CA SER A 101 -18.26 -2.73 -11.57
C SER A 101 -17.54 -1.57 -12.31
N SER A 102 -18.27 -0.49 -12.62
CA SER A 102 -17.75 0.70 -13.34
C SER A 102 -17.45 1.91 -12.46
N ALA A 103 -17.63 1.81 -11.13
CA ALA A 103 -17.51 2.96 -10.22
C ALA A 103 -16.08 3.53 -10.16
N ASP A 104 -15.07 2.67 -10.15
CA ASP A 104 -13.67 3.09 -10.05
C ASP A 104 -13.17 3.87 -11.28
N LYS A 105 -13.59 3.47 -12.48
CA LYS A 105 -13.26 4.20 -13.72
C LYS A 105 -13.96 5.56 -13.75
N ARG A 106 -15.20 5.65 -13.27
CA ARG A 106 -15.94 6.91 -13.14
C ARG A 106 -15.27 7.86 -12.14
N VAL A 107 -14.87 7.36 -10.97
CA VAL A 107 -14.10 8.11 -9.96
C VAL A 107 -12.81 8.63 -10.54
N TYR A 108 -12.04 7.79 -11.23
CA TYR A 108 -10.78 8.18 -11.87
C TYR A 108 -10.99 9.30 -12.90
N LYS A 109 -12.00 9.20 -13.77
CA LYS A 109 -12.30 10.24 -14.77
C LYS A 109 -12.71 11.56 -14.11
N TYR A 110 -13.51 11.51 -13.04
CA TYR A 110 -13.88 12.70 -12.29
C TYR A 110 -12.68 13.34 -11.58
N ALA A 111 -11.86 12.55 -10.89
CA ALA A 111 -10.67 13.00 -10.19
C ALA A 111 -9.63 13.58 -11.16
N LYS A 112 -9.42 12.95 -12.32
CA LYS A 112 -8.53 13.47 -13.37
C LYS A 112 -9.01 14.81 -13.93
N ARG A 113 -10.32 15.00 -14.11
CA ARG A 113 -10.87 16.30 -14.54
C ARG A 113 -10.67 17.41 -13.50
N ARG A 114 -10.55 17.08 -12.21
CA ARG A 114 -10.30 18.06 -11.13
C ARG A 114 -8.82 18.31 -10.87
N LEU A 115 -7.99 17.27 -10.86
CA LEU A 115 -6.57 17.31 -10.45
C LEU A 115 -5.58 17.35 -11.62
N GLY A 116 -6.05 17.07 -12.84
CA GLY A 116 -5.29 17.06 -14.10
C GLY A 116 -4.47 15.79 -14.35
N SER A 117 -3.57 15.45 -13.43
CA SER A 117 -2.62 14.35 -13.65
C SER A 117 -3.13 12.97 -13.23
N HIS A 118 -2.66 11.92 -13.94
CA HIS A 118 -3.02 10.53 -13.68
C HIS A 118 -2.61 10.06 -12.28
N LYS A 119 -1.35 10.29 -11.91
CA LYS A 119 -0.78 9.82 -10.64
C LYS A 119 -1.50 10.45 -9.43
N ARG A 120 -1.81 11.75 -9.49
CA ARG A 120 -2.56 12.43 -8.42
C ARG A 120 -4.01 11.93 -8.33
N ALA A 121 -4.65 11.65 -9.46
CA ALA A 121 -6.01 11.10 -9.48
C ALA A 121 -6.08 9.71 -8.85
N LEU A 122 -5.10 8.84 -9.14
CA LEU A 122 -4.99 7.54 -8.48
C LEU A 122 -4.72 7.68 -6.99
N ALA A 123 -3.75 8.50 -6.59
CA ALA A 123 -3.46 8.75 -5.17
C ALA A 123 -4.72 9.21 -4.42
N LYS A 124 -5.49 10.14 -5.00
CA LYS A 124 -6.73 10.62 -4.39
C LYS A 124 -7.85 9.59 -4.37
N ARG A 125 -7.92 8.67 -5.34
CA ARG A 125 -8.86 7.54 -5.26
C ARG A 125 -8.53 6.65 -4.06
N GLU A 126 -7.26 6.28 -3.91
CA GLU A 126 -6.83 5.41 -2.80
C GLU A 126 -6.97 6.12 -1.43
N ASP A 127 -6.70 7.43 -1.35
CA ASP A 127 -6.94 8.23 -0.14
C ASP A 127 -8.41 8.19 0.29
N ILE A 128 -9.37 8.39 -0.64
CA ILE A 128 -10.80 8.40 -0.30
C ILE A 128 -11.31 7.00 0.04
N LYS A 129 -10.76 5.95 -0.60
CA LYS A 129 -11.04 4.56 -0.20
C LYS A 129 -10.57 4.29 1.24
N ALA A 130 -9.39 4.77 1.60
CA ALA A 130 -8.89 4.67 2.97
C ALA A 130 -9.81 5.41 3.96
N VAL A 131 -10.28 6.62 3.62
CA VAL A 131 -11.26 7.35 4.46
C VAL A 131 -12.55 6.55 4.62
N ASN A 132 -13.10 5.98 3.53
CA ASN A 132 -14.32 5.17 3.60
C ASN A 132 -14.13 3.91 4.46
N SER A 133 -12.97 3.25 4.37
CA SER A 133 -12.65 2.11 5.24
C SER A 133 -12.58 2.49 6.72
N LYS A 134 -11.97 3.63 7.05
CA LYS A 134 -11.93 4.17 8.41
C LYS A 134 -13.31 4.52 8.94
N MET A 135 -14.17 5.12 8.09
CA MET A 135 -15.55 5.42 8.45
C MET A 135 -16.36 4.15 8.75
N ARG A 136 -16.19 3.10 7.93
CA ARG A 136 -16.84 1.80 8.16
C ARG A 136 -16.35 1.12 9.43
N ALA A 137 -15.04 1.13 9.70
CA ALA A 137 -14.47 0.60 10.93
C ALA A 137 -15.01 1.32 12.17
N LYS A 138 -15.02 2.66 12.15
CA LYS A 138 -15.59 3.48 13.24
C LYS A 138 -17.08 3.22 13.45
N GLN A 139 -17.84 2.97 12.39
CA GLN A 139 -19.27 2.61 12.48
C GLN A 139 -19.48 1.22 13.07
N ALA A 140 -18.55 0.29 12.84
CA ALA A 140 -18.59 -1.06 13.39
C ALA A 140 -18.14 -1.13 14.86
N GLY A 141 -17.72 -0.01 15.47
CA GLY A 141 -17.40 0.07 16.90
C GLY A 141 -16.08 -0.60 17.32
N VAL A 142 -15.18 -0.87 16.37
CA VAL A 142 -13.82 -1.41 16.62
C VAL A 142 -12.77 -0.33 16.33
#